data_AF-A6NS09-F1
#
_entry.id   AF-A6NS09-F1
#
_cell.length_a   1.000
_cell.length_b   1.000
_cell.length_c   1.000
_cell.angle_alpha   90.00
_cell.angle_beta   90.00
_cell.angle_gamma   90.00
#
_symmetry.space_group_name_H-M   'P 1'
#
loop_
_entity.id
_entity.type
_entity.pdbx_description
1 polymer ?
#
loop_
_entity_poly.entity_id
_entity_poly.type
_entity_poly.pdbx_seq_one_letter_code
_entity_poly.pdbx_strand_id
1 'polypeptide(L)'
;MELDEALKASKMPMIVVHFDDNFETTHTEEYNMENFELAEWQIESLARMLLPSIREYYRNPEYTDAVNERMKQQNEELIDV
;
A
#
# COMPACT_ATOMS: atom_id res chain seq x y z
N MET A 1 -18.96 -8.59 18.87
CA MET A 1 -18.05 -7.83 19.75
C MET A 1 -16.72 -8.56 19.88
N GLU A 2 -16.70 -9.88 20.06
CA GLU A 2 -15.47 -10.69 20.19
C GLU A 2 -14.56 -10.70 18.96
N LEU A 3 -15.10 -10.81 17.74
CA LEU A 3 -14.29 -10.83 16.52
C LEU A 3 -13.56 -9.50 16.27
N ASP A 4 -14.24 -8.37 16.47
CA ASP A 4 -13.66 -7.04 16.24
C ASP A 4 -12.50 -6.74 17.22
N GLU A 5 -12.61 -7.19 18.48
CA GLU A 5 -11.52 -7.07 19.44
C GLU A 5 -10.35 -8.02 19.12
N ALA A 6 -10.62 -9.24 18.66
CA ALA A 6 -9.60 -10.19 18.22
C ALA A 6 -8.84 -9.69 16.98
N LEU A 7 -9.53 -9.11 16.00
CA LEU A 7 -8.92 -8.51 14.79
C LEU A 7 -8.02 -7.33 15.17
N LYS A 8 -8.47 -6.46 16.08
CA LYS A 8 -7.66 -5.34 16.60
C LYS A 8 -6.41 -5.82 17.35
N ALA A 9 -6.46 -6.98 17.99
CA ALA A 9 -5.34 -7.56 18.72
C ALA A 9 -4.35 -8.35 17.85
N SER A 10 -4.81 -8.88 16.70
CA SER A 10 -4.08 -9.83 15.85
C SER A 10 -2.72 -9.30 15.34
N LYS A 11 -2.50 -7.97 15.26
CA LYS A 11 -1.29 -7.34 14.65
C LYS A 11 -1.01 -7.78 13.20
N MET A 12 -1.86 -8.62 12.61
CA MET A 12 -1.72 -9.11 11.25
C MET A 12 -2.27 -8.06 10.28
N PRO A 13 -1.49 -7.65 9.26
CA PRO A 13 -1.85 -6.57 8.35
C PRO A 13 -3.02 -6.91 7.41
N MET A 14 -3.35 -8.20 7.23
CA MET A 14 -4.53 -8.62 6.48
C MET A 14 -5.15 -9.86 7.11
N ILE A 15 -6.48 -9.84 7.28
CA ILE A 15 -7.27 -10.94 7.81
C ILE A 15 -8.48 -11.15 6.90
N VAL A 16 -8.66 -12.36 6.38
CA VAL A 16 -9.82 -12.74 5.57
C VAL A 16 -10.77 -13.55 6.43
N VAL A 17 -12.01 -13.08 6.59
CA VAL A 17 -13.04 -13.76 7.38
C VAL A 17 -14.08 -14.34 6.43
N HIS A 18 -14.30 -15.65 6.50
CA HIS A 18 -15.30 -16.36 5.72
C HIS A 18 -16.59 -16.52 6.53
N PHE A 19 -17.70 -16.24 5.89
CA PHE A 19 -19.04 -16.34 6.48
C PHE A 19 -19.87 -17.38 5.74
N ASP A 20 -20.77 -18.06 6.46
CA ASP A 20 -21.82 -18.86 5.84
C ASP A 20 -23.02 -17.99 5.38
N ASP A 21 -24.05 -18.64 4.85
CA ASP A 21 -25.28 -17.99 4.38
C ASP A 21 -26.05 -17.24 5.49
N ASN A 22 -25.75 -17.53 6.77
CA ASN A 22 -26.33 -16.88 7.94
C ASN A 22 -25.44 -15.77 8.50
N PHE A 23 -24.35 -15.42 7.81
CA PHE A 23 -23.33 -14.48 8.26
C PHE A 23 -22.61 -14.92 9.55
N GLU A 24 -22.58 -16.22 9.84
CA GLU A 24 -21.78 -16.77 10.92
C GLU A 24 -20.35 -17.02 10.43
N THR A 25 -19.36 -16.66 11.23
CA THR A 25 -17.95 -16.87 10.88
C THR A 25 -17.63 -18.35 10.89
N THR A 26 -17.24 -18.89 9.72
CA THR A 26 -16.86 -20.29 9.57
C THR A 26 -15.35 -20.49 9.61
N HIS A 27 -14.60 -19.51 9.11
CA HIS A 27 -13.15 -19.59 9.00
C HIS A 27 -12.50 -18.19 8.98
N THR A 28 -11.28 -18.09 9.50
CA THR A 28 -10.48 -16.86 9.48
C THR A 28 -9.08 -17.21 9.00
N GLU A 29 -8.58 -16.48 8.01
CA GLU A 29 -7.22 -16.57 7.50
C GLU A 29 -6.45 -15.32 7.88
N GLU A 30 -5.30 -15.49 8.53
CA GLU A 30 -4.45 -14.38 8.94
C GLU A 30 -3.17 -14.35 8.10
N TYR A 31 -2.91 -13.22 7.43
CA TYR A 31 -1.76 -13.04 6.56
C TYR A 31 -0.77 -12.05 7.16
N ASN A 32 0.44 -12.53 7.49
CA ASN A 32 1.54 -11.66 7.85
C ASN A 32 2.19 -11.13 6.56
N MET A 33 1.89 -9.88 6.23
CA MET A 33 2.42 -9.20 5.03
C MET A 33 3.90 -8.83 5.17
N GLU A 34 4.54 -9.06 6.33
CA GLU A 34 6.00 -8.94 6.48
C GLU A 34 6.75 -9.93 5.56
N ASN A 35 6.11 -11.03 5.12
CA ASN A 35 6.66 -12.00 4.17
C ASN A 35 6.06 -11.86 2.76
N PHE A 36 5.34 -10.78 2.47
CA PHE A 36 4.75 -10.57 1.14
C PHE A 36 5.76 -9.90 0.22
N GLU A 37 6.41 -10.70 -0.62
CA GLU A 37 7.26 -10.22 -1.71
C GLU A 37 6.50 -10.35 -3.02
N LEU A 38 6.40 -9.24 -3.75
CA LEU A 38 5.88 -9.25 -5.11
C LEU A 38 6.95 -9.82 -6.05
N ALA A 39 6.53 -10.74 -6.93
CA ALA A 39 7.39 -11.16 -8.02
C ALA A 39 7.65 -9.97 -8.96
N GLU A 40 8.82 -9.97 -9.62
CA GLU A 40 9.25 -8.87 -10.49
C GLU A 40 8.20 -8.49 -11.55
N TRP A 41 7.55 -9.49 -12.16
CA TRP A 41 6.51 -9.26 -13.16
C TRP A 41 5.26 -8.57 -12.58
N GLN A 42 4.93 -8.78 -11.30
CA GLN A 42 3.81 -8.12 -10.64
C GLN A 42 4.13 -6.65 -10.38
N ILE A 43 5.37 -6.36 -9.96
CA ILE A 43 5.88 -5.00 -9.80
C ILE A 43 5.85 -4.27 -11.15
N GLU A 44 6.33 -4.93 -12.22
CA GLU A 44 6.29 -4.37 -13.57
C GLU A 44 4.87 -4.09 -14.03
N SER A 45 3.94 -5.02 -13.79
CA SER A 45 2.52 -4.84 -14.13
C SER A 45 1.90 -3.65 -13.40
N LEU A 46 2.16 -3.51 -12.09
CA LEU A 46 1.70 -2.37 -11.30
C LEU A 46 2.29 -1.05 -11.83
N ALA A 47 3.59 -1.02 -12.12
CA ALA A 47 4.25 0.14 -12.69
C ALA A 47 3.63 0.54 -14.03
N ARG A 48 3.38 -0.42 -14.92
CA ARG A 48 2.73 -0.19 -16.23
C ARG A 48 1.31 0.36 -16.07
N MET A 49 0.55 -0.15 -15.12
CA MET A 49 -0.81 0.31 -14.83
C MET A 49 -0.83 1.76 -14.33
N LEU A 50 0.13 2.14 -13.49
CA LEU A 50 0.20 3.48 -12.89
C LEU A 50 0.84 4.53 -13.82
N LEU A 51 1.68 4.09 -14.76
CA LEU A 51 2.45 4.98 -15.64
C LEU A 51 1.61 6.04 -16.39
N PRO A 52 0.41 5.75 -16.92
CA PRO A 52 -0.42 6.77 -17.56
C PRO A 52 -0.84 7.87 -16.58
N SER A 53 -1.29 7.51 -15.39
CA SER A 53 -1.70 8.47 -14.35
C SER A 53 -0.54 9.31 -13.86
N ILE A 54 0.64 8.69 -13.68
CA ILE A 54 1.87 9.39 -13.32
C ILE A 54 2.24 10.40 -14.41
N ARG A 55 2.21 10.00 -15.68
CA ARG A 55 2.50 10.90 -16.80
C ARG A 55 1.54 12.07 -16.87
N GLU A 56 0.25 11.84 -16.62
CA GLU A 56 -0.74 12.91 -16.58
C GLU A 56 -0.47 13.89 -15.44
N TYR A 57 -0.14 13.39 -14.25
CA TYR A 57 0.22 14.23 -13.11
C TYR A 57 1.38 15.18 -13.44
N TYR A 58 2.45 14.68 -14.06
CA TYR A 58 3.62 15.49 -14.43
C TYR A 58 3.44 16.34 -15.69
N ARG A 59 2.28 16.30 -16.37
CA ARG A 59 2.00 17.26 -17.44
C ARG A 59 1.69 18.65 -16.90
N ASN A 60 1.25 18.77 -15.64
CA ASN A 60 1.04 20.06 -15.00
C ASN A 60 2.39 20.62 -14.50
N PRO A 61 2.82 21.80 -14.99
CA PRO A 61 4.04 22.45 -14.52
C PRO A 61 4.02 22.72 -13.01
N GLU A 62 2.87 23.09 -12.43
CA GLU A 62 2.76 23.40 -10.99
C GLU A 62 3.09 22.18 -10.12
N TYR A 63 2.66 20.99 -10.53
CA TYR A 63 2.96 19.75 -9.82
C TYR A 63 4.42 19.32 -10.03
N THR A 64 4.97 19.58 -11.21
CA THR A 64 6.37 19.29 -11.50
C THR A 64 7.30 20.15 -10.65
N ASP A 65 6.99 21.44 -10.52
CA ASP A 65 7.75 22.39 -9.71
C ASP A 65 7.68 22.01 -8.23
N ALA A 66 6.49 21.70 -7.71
CA ALA A 66 6.31 21.27 -6.32
C ALA A 66 7.08 19.97 -6.00
N VAL A 67 7.09 19.00 -6.91
CA VAL A 67 7.88 17.77 -6.74
C VAL A 67 9.38 18.08 -6.76
N ASN A 68 9.85 18.92 -7.69
CA ASN A 68 11.25 19.28 -7.79
C ASN A 68 11.74 20.04 -6.55
N GLU A 69 10.93 20.95 -6.00
CA GLU A 69 11.25 21.65 -4.74
C GLU A 69 11.35 20.67 -3.56
N ARG A 70 10.39 19.75 -3.46
CA ARG A 70 10.42 18.72 -2.40
C ARG A 70 11.64 17.79 -2.52
N MET A 71 12.04 17.43 -3.73
CA MET A 71 13.23 16.61 -3.97
C MET A 71 14.52 17.35 -3.61
N LYS A 72 14.59 18.67 -3.85
CA LYS A 72 15.74 19.48 -3.42
C LYS A 72 15.87 19.52 -1.90
N GLN A 73 14.75 19.74 -1.19
CA GLN A 73 14.73 19.75 0.28
C GLN A 73 15.20 18.41 0.87
N GLN A 74 14.74 17.28 0.31
CA GLN A 74 15.16 15.96 0.78
C GLN A 74 16.65 15.68 0.54
N ASN A 75 17.20 16.13 -0.60
CA ASN A 75 18.61 15.97 -0.88
C ASN A 75 19.48 16.86 0.00
N GLU A 76 19.03 18.07 0.34
CA GLU A 76 19.71 18.95 1.29
C GLU A 76 19.69 18.36 2.70
N GLU A 77 18.56 17.79 3.15
CA GLU A 77 18.44 17.09 4.43
C GLU A 77 19.33 15.82 4.52
N LEU A 78 19.56 15.12 3.41
CA LEU A 78 20.42 13.93 3.36
C LEU A 78 21.92 14.25 3.31
N ILE A 79 22.30 15.48 2.94
CA ILE A 79 23.70 15.93 2.91
C ILE A 79 24.13 16.47 4.28
N ASP A 80 23.19 16.91 5.12
CA ASP A 80 23.43 17.42 6.49
C ASP A 80 23.44 16.31 7.58
N VAL A 81 23.50 15.02 7.21
CA VAL A 81 23.60 13.85 8.12
C VAL A 81 24.96 13.16 8.03
#